data_AF-V5GH98-F1
#
_entry.id   AF-V5GH98-F1
#
_cell.length_a   1.000
_cell.length_b   1.000
_cell.length_c   1.000
_cell.angle_alpha   90.00
_cell.angle_beta   90.00
_cell.angle_gamma   90.00
#
_symmetry.space_group_name_H-M   'P 1'
#
loop_
_entity.id
_entity.type
_entity.pdbx_description
1 polymer ?
#
loop_
_entity_poly.entity_id
_entity_poly.type
_entity_poly.pdbx_seq_one_letter_code
_entity_poly.pdbx_strand_id
1 'polypeptide(L)'
;EKSSDYGKTYTPWQYFSDSPADCETFFGRESLQSITRDDSVICSTEYSKIVPLEGGEIPISLLNKRPSANHYFNSTVLQEWTRATNVRLRFLRTKNLLGHLMSVARQDP
;
A
#
# COMPACT_ATOMS: atom_id res chain seq x y z
N GLU A 1 6.55 -1.90 -0.31
CA GLU A 1 7.67 -0.94 -0.40
C GLU A 1 8.68 -1.45 -1.41
N LYS A 2 9.51 -0.57 -1.97
CA LYS A 2 10.57 -0.91 -2.92
C LYS A 2 11.90 -0.28 -2.53
N SER A 3 12.98 -0.88 -2.98
CA SER A 3 14.33 -0.29 -2.94
C SER A 3 14.83 -0.12 -4.38
N SER A 4 15.59 0.95 -4.63
CA SER A 4 16.33 1.19 -5.87
C SER A 4 17.85 1.15 -5.67
N ASP A 5 18.31 0.78 -4.48
CA ASP A 5 19.69 0.86 -4.03
C ASP A 5 20.17 -0.44 -3.35
N TYR A 6 19.70 -1.58 -3.86
CA TYR A 6 20.06 -2.93 -3.41
C TYR A 6 19.71 -3.20 -1.94
N GLY A 7 18.59 -2.65 -1.48
CA GLY A 7 18.02 -2.92 -0.15
C GLY A 7 18.57 -2.02 0.96
N LYS A 8 19.28 -0.93 0.64
CA LYS A 8 19.77 0.03 1.65
C LYS A 8 18.66 0.95 2.14
N THR A 9 17.85 1.48 1.22
CA THR A 9 16.69 2.32 1.54
C THR A 9 15.43 1.76 0.90
N TYR A 10 14.29 2.07 1.54
CA TYR A 10 12.99 1.62 1.08
C TYR A 10 12.02 2.79 1.01
N THR A 11 11.29 2.87 -0.09
CA THR A 11 10.20 3.83 -0.30
C THR A 11 8.89 3.09 -0.55
N PRO A 12 7.74 3.65 -0.12
CA PRO A 12 6.44 3.01 -0.29
C PRO A 12 5.96 3.11 -1.74
N TRP A 13 5.35 2.04 -2.25
CA TRP A 13 4.60 2.07 -3.52
C TRP A 13 3.13 2.35 -3.30
N GLN A 14 2.55 1.69 -2.29
CA GLN A 14 1.14 1.80 -1.96
C GLN A 14 0.96 1.39 -0.51
N TYR A 15 0.00 2.03 0.16
CA TYR A 15 -0.46 1.69 1.48
C TYR A 15 -1.82 0.98 1.41
N PHE A 16 -2.09 0.19 2.44
CA PHE A 16 -3.33 -0.53 2.59
C PHE A 16 -3.83 -0.35 4.01
N SER A 17 -5.09 0.02 4.15
CA SER A 17 -5.75 0.12 5.44
C SER A 17 -7.24 -0.12 5.29
N ASP A 18 -7.93 -0.34 6.39
CA ASP A 18 -9.35 -0.73 6.37
C ASP A 18 -10.30 0.46 6.23
N SER A 19 -9.89 1.60 6.80
CA SER A 19 -10.67 2.82 6.76
C SER A 19 -9.81 3.99 6.26
N PRO A 20 -10.44 5.00 5.61
CA PRO A 20 -9.74 6.24 5.26
C PRO A 20 -9.15 6.96 6.48
N ALA A 21 -9.84 6.90 7.63
CA ALA A 21 -9.35 7.49 8.87
C ALA A 21 -8.04 6.83 9.36
N ASP A 22 -7.94 5.50 9.24
CA ASP A 22 -6.70 4.80 9.55
C ASP A 22 -5.59 5.17 8.56
N CYS A 23 -5.89 5.31 7.26
CA CYS A 23 -4.91 5.77 6.28
C CYS A 23 -4.33 7.14 6.66
N GLU A 24 -5.19 8.09 7.02
CA GLU A 24 -4.75 9.42 7.46
C GLU A 24 -3.93 9.34 8.76
N THR A 25 -4.35 8.51 9.71
CA THR A 25 -3.67 8.37 11.00
C THR A 25 -2.26 7.75 10.87
N PHE A 26 -2.11 6.71 10.04
CA PHE A 26 -0.83 5.98 9.90
C PHE A 26 0.08 6.53 8.80
N PHE A 27 -0.49 7.07 7.72
CA PHE A 27 0.25 7.43 6.50
C PHE A 27 0.06 8.90 6.10
N GLY A 28 -0.76 9.66 6.83
CA GLY A 28 -1.01 11.08 6.58
C GLY A 28 -2.11 11.32 5.54
N ARG A 29 -2.63 12.55 5.54
CA ARG A 29 -3.75 12.97 4.70
C ARG A 29 -3.46 12.92 3.20
N GLU A 30 -2.19 13.08 2.80
CA GLU A 30 -1.78 13.00 1.39
C GLU A 30 -2.02 11.61 0.79
N SER A 31 -1.97 10.56 1.62
CA SER A 31 -2.20 9.18 1.17
C SER A 31 -3.65 8.93 0.69
N LEU A 32 -4.60 9.80 1.07
CA LEU A 32 -6.00 9.72 0.63
C LEU A 32 -6.25 10.43 -0.71
N GLN A 33 -5.28 11.20 -1.20
CA GLN A 33 -5.44 11.90 -2.46
C GLN A 33 -5.38 10.93 -3.64
N SER A 34 -6.10 11.25 -4.71
CA SER A 34 -5.98 10.52 -5.97
C SER A 34 -4.58 10.67 -6.56
N ILE A 35 -4.19 9.74 -7.44
CA ILE A 35 -2.94 9.83 -8.20
C ILE A 35 -2.96 11.09 -9.07
N THR A 36 -2.14 12.08 -8.72
CA THR A 36 -1.95 13.32 -9.48
C THR A 36 -0.59 13.35 -10.18
N ARG A 37 0.40 12.65 -9.64
CA ARG A 37 1.75 12.51 -10.19
C ARG A 37 2.12 11.03 -10.35
N ASP A 38 3.09 10.76 -11.23
CA ASP A 38 3.56 9.39 -11.47
C ASP A 38 4.14 8.71 -10.21
N ASP A 39 4.67 9.50 -9.27
CA ASP A 39 5.26 9.06 -7.99
C ASP A 39 4.31 9.18 -6.78
N SER A 40 3.05 9.56 -6.97
CA SER A 40 2.08 9.69 -5.87
C SER A 40 1.90 8.35 -5.13
N VAL A 41 1.99 8.36 -3.81
CA VAL A 41 1.74 7.18 -2.96
C VAL A 41 0.32 7.28 -2.40
N ILE A 42 -0.49 6.25 -2.65
CA ILE A 42 -1.89 6.23 -2.21
C ILE A 42 -2.14 5.14 -1.16
N CYS A 43 -3.19 5.31 -0.37
CA CYS A 43 -3.72 4.30 0.53
C CYS A 43 -5.03 3.73 -0.05
N SER A 44 -5.06 2.41 -0.29
CA SER A 44 -6.27 1.72 -0.74
C SER A 44 -6.97 1.03 0.43
N THR A 45 -8.30 1.14 0.46
CA THR A 45 -9.15 0.47 1.44
C THR A 45 -9.96 -0.70 0.87
N GLU A 46 -9.82 -0.97 -0.43
CA GLU A 46 -10.62 -1.98 -1.13
C GLU A 46 -10.28 -3.40 -0.70
N TYR A 47 -8.98 -3.67 -0.50
CA TYR A 47 -8.44 -5.02 -0.29
C TYR A 47 -8.12 -5.35 1.17
N SER A 48 -8.43 -4.45 2.12
CA SER A 48 -8.11 -4.63 3.54
C SER A 48 -9.31 -5.03 4.40
N LYS A 49 -10.44 -5.36 3.75
CA LYS A 49 -11.61 -5.93 4.41
C LYS A 49 -11.28 -7.35 4.87
N ILE A 50 -11.91 -7.77 5.97
CA ILE A 50 -11.67 -9.09 6.57
C ILE A 50 -12.19 -10.27 5.73
N VAL A 51 -13.11 -10.01 4.80
CA VAL A 51 -13.63 -11.01 3.86
C VAL A 51 -12.98 -10.74 2.49
N PRO A 52 -12.45 -11.76 1.80
CA PRO A 52 -12.50 -13.20 2.12
C PRO A 52 -11.43 -13.64 3.15
N LEU A 53 -11.74 -14.68 3.95
CA LEU A 53 -10.83 -15.22 4.97
C LEU A 53 -9.75 -16.15 4.37
N GLU A 54 -10.02 -16.73 3.20
CA GLU A 54 -9.12 -17.59 2.46
C GLU A 54 -9.14 -17.20 0.97
N GLY A 55 -8.02 -17.41 0.27
CA GLY A 55 -7.94 -17.08 -1.16
C GLY A 55 -8.04 -15.59 -1.47
N GLY A 56 -7.73 -14.71 -0.52
CA GLY A 56 -7.69 -13.27 -0.74
C GLY A 56 -6.55 -12.88 -1.69
N GLU A 57 -6.87 -12.09 -2.71
CA GLU A 57 -5.90 -11.54 -3.67
C GLU A 57 -5.84 -10.01 -3.56
N ILE A 58 -4.63 -9.47 -3.63
CA ILE A 58 -4.37 -8.02 -3.63
C ILE A 58 -3.57 -7.67 -4.88
N PRO A 59 -4.24 -7.25 -5.97
CA PRO A 59 -3.55 -6.81 -7.18
C PRO A 59 -2.94 -5.41 -6.97
N ILE A 60 -1.64 -5.29 -7.26
CA ILE A 60 -0.94 -4.01 -7.21
C ILE A 60 -0.48 -3.65 -8.62
N SER A 61 -1.06 -2.60 -9.19
CA SER A 61 -0.65 -2.08 -10.50
C SER A 61 0.10 -0.76 -10.34
N LEU A 62 1.37 -0.74 -10.71
CA LEU A 62 2.22 0.45 -10.59
C LEU A 62 1.94 1.50 -11.68
N LEU A 63 1.35 1.07 -12.80
CA LEU A 63 1.08 1.91 -13.98
C LEU A 63 -0.37 2.41 -14.07
N ASN A 64 -1.32 1.67 -13.51
CA ASN A 64 -2.73 2.02 -13.67
C ASN A 64 -3.05 3.39 -13.06
N LYS A 65 -3.87 4.18 -13.76
CA LYS A 65 -4.29 5.55 -13.39
C LYS A 65 -3.14 6.55 -13.22
N ARG A 66 -1.92 6.23 -13.67
CA ARG A 66 -0.79 7.17 -13.69
C ARG A 66 -0.87 8.06 -14.93
N PRO A 67 -0.61 9.37 -14.82
CA PRO A 67 -0.76 10.30 -15.95
C PRO A 67 0.14 9.93 -17.14
N SER A 68 1.36 9.45 -16.90
CA SER A 68 2.29 9.08 -17.97
C SER A 68 2.21 7.61 -18.40
N ALA A 69 1.18 6.87 -17.98
CA ALA A 69 1.06 5.43 -18.29
C ALA A 69 1.12 5.14 -19.79
N ASN A 70 0.48 5.97 -20.61
CA ASN A 70 0.46 5.84 -22.07
C ASN A 70 1.77 6.30 -22.74
N HIS A 71 2.60 7.07 -22.04
CA HIS A 71 3.86 7.64 -22.53
C HIS A 71 5.04 7.26 -21.62
N TYR A 72 5.08 6.00 -21.20
CA TYR A 72 6.05 5.47 -20.23
C TYR A 72 7.51 5.79 -20.59
N PHE A 73 7.90 5.62 -21.86
CA PHE A 73 9.26 5.87 -22.33
C PHE A 73 9.68 7.35 -22.25
N ASN A 74 8.72 8.27 -22.19
CA ASN A 74 8.98 9.71 -22.11
C ASN A 74 8.98 10.24 -20.67
N SER A 75 8.47 9.48 -19.70
CA SER A 75 8.45 9.87 -18.27
C SER A 75 9.56 9.18 -17.50
N THR A 76 10.61 9.93 -17.18
CA THR A 76 11.67 9.48 -16.28
C THR A 76 11.13 9.21 -14.87
N VAL A 77 10.13 9.99 -14.43
CA VAL A 77 9.50 9.80 -13.12
C VAL A 77 8.80 8.46 -13.03
N LEU A 78 8.02 8.08 -14.06
CA LEU A 78 7.32 6.81 -14.06
C LEU A 78 8.27 5.61 -14.20
N GLN A 79 9.35 5.75 -14.97
CA GLN A 79 10.41 4.74 -15.07
C GLN A 79 11.12 4.53 -13.73
N GLU A 80 11.47 5.62 -13.05
CA GLU A 80 12.06 5.54 -11.72
C GLU A 80 11.06 5.00 -10.69
N TRP A 81 9.77 5.32 -10.83
CA TRP A 81 8.71 4.80 -9.98
C TRP A 81 8.57 3.28 -10.07
N THR A 82 8.57 2.70 -11.28
CA THR A 82 8.48 1.25 -11.49
C THR A 82 9.80 0.52 -11.22
N ARG A 83 10.95 1.21 -11.27
CA ARG A 83 12.25 0.63 -10.99
C ARG A 83 12.36 0.16 -9.53
N ALA A 84 12.74 -1.10 -9.35
CA ALA A 84 13.09 -1.68 -8.06
C ALA A 84 14.18 -2.76 -8.19
N THR A 85 15.10 -2.78 -7.24
CA THR A 85 16.04 -3.89 -7.03
C THR A 85 15.48 -4.90 -6.03
N ASN A 86 14.73 -4.43 -5.03
CA ASN A 86 14.13 -5.27 -4.00
C ASN A 86 12.69 -4.82 -3.74
N VAL A 87 11.83 -5.80 -3.49
CA VAL A 87 10.43 -5.59 -3.12
C VAL A 87 10.21 -6.13 -1.72
N ARG A 88 9.60 -5.33 -0.86
CA ARG A 88 9.27 -5.70 0.52
C ARG A 88 7.78 -5.53 0.79
N LEU A 89 7.15 -6.61 1.21
CA LEU A 89 5.80 -6.59 1.78
C LEU A 89 5.94 -6.36 3.28
N ARG A 90 5.33 -5.28 3.79
CA ARG A 90 5.41 -4.88 5.20
C ARG A 90 4.01 -4.90 5.80
N PHE A 91 3.74 -5.93 6.61
CA PHE A 91 2.49 -6.06 7.34
C PHE A 91 2.63 -5.37 8.69
N LEU A 92 1.77 -4.37 8.95
CA LEU A 92 1.83 -3.57 10.18
C LEU A 92 0.84 -4.02 11.26
N ARG A 93 -0.34 -4.51 10.85
CA ARG A 93 -1.42 -4.90 11.77
C ARG A 93 -2.25 -6.01 11.13
N THR A 94 -2.55 -7.06 11.89
CA THR A 94 -3.47 -8.12 11.48
C THR A 94 -4.92 -7.66 11.64
N LYS A 95 -5.81 -8.26 10.84
CA LYS A 95 -7.26 -8.09 11.02
C LYS A 95 -7.79 -9.20 11.90
N ASN A 96 -8.47 -8.82 12.97
CA ASN A 96 -9.06 -9.73 13.92
C ASN A 96 -10.60 -9.57 13.84
N LEU A 97 -11.34 -10.67 13.95
CA LEU A 97 -12.79 -10.62 14.11
C LEU A 97 -13.12 -9.93 15.44
N LEU A 98 -14.25 -9.23 15.51
CA LEU A 98 -14.65 -8.45 16.71
C LEU A 98 -14.61 -9.26 18.01
N GLY A 99 -14.96 -10.56 17.95
CA GLY A 99 -14.89 -11.48 19.09
C GLY A 99 -13.46 -11.82 19.54
N HIS A 100 -12.48 -11.77 18.63
CA HIS A 100 -11.05 -11.97 18.92
C HIS A 100 -10.34 -10.68 19.37
N LEU A 101 -10.90 -9.50 19.08
CA LEU A 101 -10.35 -8.24 19.56
C LEU A 101 -10.44 -8.13 21.09
N MET A 102 -11.48 -8.68 21.70
CA MET A 102 -11.62 -8.71 23.15
C MET A 102 -10.65 -9.67 23.85
N SER A 103 -10.30 -10.80 23.24
CA SER A 103 -9.29 -11.73 23.79
C SER A 103 -7.86 -11.21 23.58
N VAL A 104 -7.56 -10.66 22.40
CA VAL A 104 -6.22 -10.10 22.10
C VAL A 104 -5.94 -8.84 22.92
N ALA A 105 -6.92 -7.95 23.10
CA ALA A 105 -6.76 -6.78 23.97
C ALA A 105 -6.58 -7.16 25.46
N ARG A 106 -7.07 -8.33 25.87
CA ARG A 106 -6.89 -8.86 27.22
C ARG A 106 -5.59 -9.63 27.45
N GLN A 107 -4.80 -9.90 26.41
CA GLN A 107 -3.61 -10.78 26.52
C GLN A 107 -3.95 -12.11 27.22
N ASP A 108 -5.16 -12.61 27.04
CA ASP A 108 -5.54 -13.92 27.57
C ASP A 108 -4.76 -14.99 26.78
N PRO A 109 -4.02 -15.90 27.46
CA PRO A 109 -3.16 -16.89 26.83
C PRO A 109 -3.92 -17.92 25.98
#